data_AF-A0A1F7LE69-F1
#
_entry.id   AF-A0A1F7LE69-F1
#
_cell.length_a   1.000
_cell.length_b   1.000
_cell.length_c   1.000
_cell.angle_alpha   90.00
_cell.angle_beta   90.00
_cell.angle_gamma   90.00
#
_symmetry.space_group_name_H-M   'P 1'
#
loop_
_entity.id
_entity.type
_entity.pdbx_description
1 polymer ?
#
loop_
_entity_poly.entity_id
_entity_poly.type
_entity_poly.pdbx_seq_one_letter_code
_entity_poly.pdbx_strand_id
1 'polypeptide(L)'
;MSKEAEMRKERLAQFRKKLEEKHRQLVEEVGKTVLYAKGPEDDSIKDLGDQASSAYNREFLFELGNGDRRLLKEVVAALQKLDAGGFGACERCGEPIAEKRLEALPFARYCIGCQRAVEEEERTAAG
;
A
#
# COMPACT_ATOMS: atom_id res chain seq x y z
N MET A 1 -32.58 9.62 -14.64
CA MET A 1 -31.17 9.34 -14.35
C MET A 1 -30.75 8.16 -15.21
N SER A 2 -29.63 8.23 -15.93
CA SER A 2 -29.24 7.20 -16.92
C SER A 2 -28.67 5.95 -16.24
N LYS A 3 -29.05 4.74 -16.71
CA LYS A 3 -28.56 3.44 -16.20
C LYS A 3 -27.04 3.34 -16.08
N GLU A 4 -26.29 4.01 -16.96
CA GLU A 4 -24.82 4.04 -16.93
C GLU A 4 -24.24 4.74 -15.70
N ALA A 5 -24.93 5.77 -15.17
CA ALA A 5 -24.49 6.49 -13.98
C ALA A 5 -24.67 5.64 -12.71
N GLU A 6 -25.73 4.84 -12.64
CA GLU A 6 -25.96 3.89 -11.54
C GLU A 6 -24.92 2.78 -11.54
N MET A 7 -24.65 2.16 -12.68
CA MET A 7 -23.61 1.12 -12.83
C MET A 7 -22.22 1.63 -12.43
N ARG A 8 -21.88 2.88 -12.78
CA ARG A 8 -20.62 3.51 -12.38
C ARG A 8 -20.55 3.70 -10.86
N LYS A 9 -21.64 4.15 -10.24
CA LYS A 9 -21.72 4.37 -8.79
C LYS A 9 -21.56 3.07 -8.02
N GLU A 10 -22.16 2.00 -8.51
CA GLU A 10 -22.08 0.66 -7.91
C GLU A 10 -20.65 0.09 -8.00
N ARG A 11 -19.97 0.26 -9.14
CA ARG A 11 -18.55 -0.10 -9.29
C ARG A 11 -17.65 0.69 -8.34
N LEU A 12 -17.85 2.01 -8.23
CA LEU A 12 -17.09 2.84 -7.29
C LEU A 12 -17.30 2.40 -5.84
N ALA A 13 -18.53 2.01 -5.47
CA ALA A 13 -18.81 1.45 -4.15
C ALA A 13 -18.10 0.11 -3.91
N GLN A 14 -18.01 -0.75 -4.92
CA GLN A 14 -17.23 -2.00 -4.83
C GLN A 14 -15.73 -1.73 -4.63
N PHE A 15 -15.16 -0.78 -5.37
CA PHE A 15 -13.75 -0.37 -5.18
C PHE A 15 -13.52 0.23 -3.79
N ARG A 16 -14.44 1.08 -3.31
CA ARG A 16 -14.37 1.64 -1.95
C ARG A 16 -14.31 0.53 -0.90
N LYS A 17 -15.23 -0.43 -0.96
CA LYS A 17 -15.28 -1.55 -0.02
C LYS A 17 -13.98 -2.36 0.00
N LYS A 18 -13.41 -2.65 -1.17
CA LYS A 18 -12.11 -3.34 -1.28
C LYS A 18 -10.98 -2.53 -0.66
N LEU A 19 -10.95 -1.21 -0.88
CA LEU A 19 -9.93 -0.33 -0.31
C LEU A 19 -10.07 -0.21 1.21
N GLU A 20 -11.29 -0.13 1.75
CA GLU A 20 -11.54 -0.09 3.20
C GLU A 20 -11.13 -1.37 3.91
N GLU A 21 -11.38 -2.53 3.28
CA GLU A 21 -10.91 -3.82 3.79
C GLU A 21 -9.37 -3.87 3.80
N LYS A 22 -8.73 -3.46 2.71
CA LYS A 22 -7.26 -3.41 2.61
C LYS A 22 -6.65 -2.43 3.61
N HIS A 23 -7.27 -1.26 3.80
CA HIS A 23 -6.87 -0.27 4.79
C HIS A 23 -6.87 -0.88 6.19
N ARG A 24 -7.95 -1.57 6.57
CA ARG A 24 -8.06 -2.23 7.88
C ARG A 24 -6.96 -3.26 8.10
N GLN A 25 -6.71 -4.11 7.09
CA GLN A 25 -5.65 -5.12 7.14
C GLN A 25 -4.28 -4.46 7.35
N LEU A 26 -3.95 -3.43 6.57
CA LEU A 26 -2.64 -2.76 6.66
C LEU A 26 -2.45 -2.01 7.98
N VAL A 27 -3.50 -1.38 8.52
CA VAL A 27 -3.42 -0.73 9.84
C VAL A 27 -3.10 -1.74 10.93
N GLU A 28 -3.71 -2.93 10.87
CA GLU A 28 -3.44 -4.00 11.83
C GLU A 28 -1.98 -4.51 11.71
N GLU A 29 -1.52 -4.79 10.49
CA GLU A 29 -0.17 -5.30 10.26
C GLU A 29 0.92 -4.28 10.62
N VAL A 30 0.75 -3.01 10.22
CA VAL A 30 1.67 -1.92 10.63
C VAL A 30 1.67 -1.75 12.16
N GLY A 31 0.51 -1.87 12.80
CA GLY A 31 0.38 -1.78 14.26
C GLY A 31 1.14 -2.91 14.98
N LYS A 32 1.00 -4.15 14.52
CA LYS A 32 1.75 -5.30 15.05
C LYS A 32 3.26 -5.10 14.90
N THR A 33 3.72 -4.69 13.72
CA THR A 33 5.14 -4.46 13.45
C THR A 33 5.76 -3.44 14.40
N VAL A 34 5.05 -2.34 14.71
CA VAL A 34 5.51 -1.34 15.69
C VAL A 34 5.64 -1.94 17.10
N LEU A 35 4.70 -2.80 17.51
CA LEU A 35 4.75 -3.47 18.81
C LEU A 35 5.93 -4.45 18.90
N TYR A 36 6.16 -5.28 17.87
CA TYR A 36 7.27 -6.23 17.84
C TYR A 36 8.64 -5.54 17.74
N ALA A 37 8.75 -4.44 16.99
CA ALA A 37 9.99 -3.67 16.88
C ALA A 37 10.36 -2.91 18.15
N LYS A 38 9.39 -2.68 19.06
CA LYS A 38 9.62 -2.04 20.36
C LYS A 38 10.13 -3.01 21.42
N GLY A 39 9.81 -4.31 21.30
CA GLY A 39 10.25 -5.38 22.20
C GLY A 39 9.75 -5.24 23.65
N PRO A 40 9.52 -6.33 24.40
CA PRO A 40 9.52 -6.23 25.85
C PRO A 40 10.92 -5.81 26.29
N GLU A 41 11.00 -4.82 27.15
CA GLU A 41 12.19 -4.26 27.79
C GLU A 41 12.80 -5.25 28.82
N ASP A 42 12.92 -6.53 28.44
CA ASP A 42 13.52 -7.57 29.28
C ASP A 42 15.04 -7.61 29.07
N ASP A 43 15.73 -6.92 29.98
CA ASP A 43 17.18 -6.78 30.15
C ASP A 43 17.84 -8.09 30.65
N SER A 44 17.39 -9.25 30.19
CA SER A 44 17.97 -10.54 30.59
C SER A 44 18.98 -10.99 29.55
N ILE A 45 20.26 -10.99 29.97
CA ILE A 45 21.47 -11.50 29.30
C ILE A 45 21.17 -12.46 28.13
N LYS A 46 21.10 -11.91 26.91
CA LYS A 46 21.05 -12.69 25.66
C LYS A 46 22.47 -12.92 25.16
N ASP A 47 22.80 -14.17 24.82
CA ASP A 47 24.08 -14.53 24.22
C ASP A 47 24.23 -13.89 22.81
N LEU A 48 25.46 -13.74 22.32
CA LEU A 48 25.78 -13.00 21.08
C LEU A 48 25.01 -13.52 19.85
N GLY A 49 24.73 -14.83 19.79
CA GLY A 49 23.93 -15.45 18.73
C GLY A 49 22.46 -15.03 18.74
N ASP A 50 21.88 -14.87 19.93
CA ASP A 50 20.50 -14.42 20.11
C ASP A 50 20.38 -12.91 19.85
N GLN A 51 21.41 -12.13 20.19
CA GLN A 51 21.47 -10.70 19.87
C GLN A 51 21.50 -10.48 18.36
N ALA A 52 22.37 -11.19 17.62
CA ALA A 52 22.44 -11.12 16.16
C ALA A 52 21.11 -11.52 15.50
N SER A 53 20.48 -12.60 15.98
CA SER A 53 19.19 -13.08 15.47
C SER A 53 18.06 -12.08 15.76
N SER A 54 18.05 -11.48 16.95
CA SER A 54 17.05 -10.47 17.33
C SER A 54 17.20 -9.18 16.53
N ALA A 55 18.43 -8.74 16.24
CA ALA A 55 18.72 -7.57 15.41
C ALA A 55 18.27 -7.78 13.96
N TYR A 56 18.60 -8.93 13.36
CA TYR A 56 18.15 -9.30 12.01
C TYR A 56 16.62 -9.36 11.92
N ASN A 57 15.97 -10.01 12.90
CA ASN A 57 14.52 -10.11 12.93
C ASN A 57 13.86 -8.73 13.07
N ARG A 58 14.45 -7.82 13.87
CA ARG A 58 13.95 -6.46 14.04
C ARG A 58 14.09 -5.63 12.77
N GLU A 59 15.24 -5.72 12.08
CA GLU A 59 15.47 -5.04 10.81
C GLU A 59 14.53 -5.55 9.72
N PHE A 60 14.36 -6.87 9.62
CA PHE A 60 13.40 -7.49 8.71
C PHE A 60 11.95 -7.04 8.96
N LEU A 61 11.52 -7.03 10.23
CA LEU A 61 10.20 -6.53 10.62
C LEU A 61 10.05 -5.03 10.31
N PHE A 62 11.10 -4.24 10.53
CA PHE A 62 11.10 -2.81 10.22
C PHE A 62 10.90 -2.55 8.72
N GLU A 63 11.62 -3.28 7.87
CA GLU A 63 11.48 -3.16 6.41
C GLU A 63 10.10 -3.61 5.90
N LEU A 64 9.56 -4.71 6.45
CA LEU A 64 8.18 -5.12 6.18
C LEU A 64 7.18 -4.01 6.56
N GLY A 65 7.36 -3.41 7.73
CA GLY A 65 6.55 -2.28 8.20
C GLY A 65 6.67 -1.04 7.30
N ASN A 66 7.84 -0.77 6.72
CA ASN A 66 8.02 0.32 5.77
C ASN A 66 7.24 0.09 4.48
N GLY A 67 7.26 -1.15 3.97
CA GLY A 67 6.47 -1.56 2.81
C GLY A 67 4.96 -1.41 3.04
N ASP A 68 4.47 -1.95 4.16
CA ASP A 68 3.05 -1.86 4.52
C ASP A 68 2.60 -0.42 4.75
N ARG A 69 3.46 0.42 5.33
CA ARG A 69 3.22 1.86 5.48
C ARG A 69 3.14 2.59 4.14
N ARG A 70 4.02 2.26 3.18
CA ARG A 70 3.96 2.82 1.83
C ARG A 70 2.62 2.44 1.20
N LEU A 71 2.26 1.15 1.23
CA LEU A 71 1.01 0.66 0.68
C LEU A 71 -0.23 1.28 1.35
N LEU A 72 -0.21 1.45 2.68
CA LEU A 72 -1.28 2.12 3.43
C LEU A 72 -1.50 3.55 2.94
N LYS A 73 -0.42 4.30 2.68
CA LYS A 73 -0.53 5.65 2.09
C LYS A 73 -1.20 5.62 0.72
N GLU A 74 -0.90 4.63 -0.11
CA GLU A 74 -1.52 4.50 -1.45
C GLU A 74 -3.02 4.18 -1.35
N VAL A 75 -3.41 3.30 -0.42
CA VAL A 75 -4.82 2.99 -0.15
C VAL A 75 -5.58 4.22 0.34
N VAL A 76 -5.01 4.99 1.27
CA VAL A 76 -5.61 6.24 1.76
C VAL A 76 -5.75 7.26 0.63
N ALA A 77 -4.73 7.43 -0.21
CA ALA A 77 -4.79 8.32 -1.36
C ALA A 77 -5.88 7.90 -2.36
N ALA A 78 -6.05 6.59 -2.61
CA ALA A 78 -7.09 6.08 -3.48
C ALA A 78 -8.50 6.33 -2.92
N LEU A 79 -8.71 6.18 -1.60
CA LEU A 79 -9.95 6.53 -0.92
C LEU A 79 -10.27 8.03 -1.06
N GLN A 80 -9.28 8.91 -0.84
CA GLN A 80 -9.45 10.35 -1.03
C GLN A 80 -9.83 10.72 -2.47
N LYS A 81 -9.26 10.02 -3.46
CA LYS A 81 -9.64 10.21 -4.87
C LYS A 81 -11.06 9.75 -5.18
N LEU A 82 -11.55 8.70 -4.51
CA LEU A 82 -12.95 8.30 -4.62
C LEU A 82 -13.88 9.41 -4.13
N ASP A 83 -13.56 10.02 -2.99
CA ASP A 83 -14.34 11.12 -2.42
C ASP A 83 -14.27 12.39 -3.29
N ALA A 84 -13.11 12.68 -3.89
CA ALA A 84 -12.91 13.82 -4.79
C ALA A 84 -13.42 13.59 -6.23
N GLY A 85 -13.84 12.36 -6.58
CA GLY A 85 -14.27 12.00 -7.94
C GLY A 85 -13.13 11.79 -8.96
N GLY A 86 -11.87 11.80 -8.53
CA GLY A 86 -10.68 11.60 -9.37
C GLY A 86 -10.15 10.16 -9.41
N PHE A 87 -10.94 9.19 -8.95
CA PHE A 87 -10.52 7.79 -8.90
C PHE A 87 -10.30 7.20 -10.30
N GLY A 88 -9.21 6.44 -10.45
CA GLY A 88 -8.86 5.78 -11.70
C GLY A 88 -8.09 6.65 -12.70
N ALA A 89 -7.60 7.83 -12.30
CA ALA A 89 -6.68 8.63 -13.11
C ALA A 89 -5.21 8.42 -12.67
N CYS A 90 -4.32 8.30 -13.65
CA CYS A 90 -2.87 8.18 -13.43
C CYS A 90 -2.31 9.48 -12.86
N GLU A 91 -1.54 9.41 -11.77
CA GLU A 91 -0.93 10.59 -11.15
C GLU A 91 0.18 11.25 -11.98
N ARG A 92 0.79 10.51 -12.91
CA ARG A 92 1.92 11.00 -13.72
C ARG A 92 1.48 11.62 -15.04
N CYS A 93 0.62 10.92 -15.80
CA CYS A 93 0.16 11.38 -17.12
C CYS A 93 -1.28 11.87 -17.17
N GLY A 94 -2.07 11.70 -16.10
CA GLY A 94 -3.49 12.06 -16.06
C GLY A 94 -4.42 11.11 -16.82
N GLU A 95 -3.89 10.15 -17.57
CA GLU A 95 -4.70 9.20 -18.35
C GLU A 95 -5.48 8.22 -17.46
N PRO A 96 -6.61 7.69 -17.95
CA PRO A 96 -7.37 6.68 -17.22
C PRO A 96 -6.56 5.40 -17.04
N ILE A 97 -6.56 4.88 -15.82
CA ILE A 97 -5.98 3.59 -15.47
C ILE A 97 -6.93 2.50 -15.96
N ALA A 98 -6.38 1.49 -16.63
CA ALA A 98 -7.16 0.37 -17.15
C ALA A 98 -8.00 -0.28 -16.05
N GLU A 99 -9.28 -0.53 -16.33
CA GLU A 99 -10.23 -1.08 -15.35
C GLU A 99 -9.74 -2.40 -14.75
N LYS A 100 -9.23 -3.33 -15.59
CA LYS A 100 -8.64 -4.60 -15.13
C LYS A 100 -7.52 -4.41 -14.09
N ARG A 101 -6.76 -3.31 -14.17
CA ARG A 101 -5.72 -2.98 -13.20
C ARG A 101 -6.32 -2.49 -11.89
N LEU A 102 -7.38 -1.69 -11.93
CA LEU A 102 -8.10 -1.24 -10.72
C LEU A 102 -8.88 -2.39 -10.06
N GLU A 103 -9.36 -3.36 -10.84
CA GLU A 103 -10.00 -4.58 -10.32
C GLU A 103 -9.04 -5.45 -9.50
N ALA A 104 -7.80 -5.56 -9.96
CA ALA A 104 -6.72 -6.28 -9.28
C ALA A 104 -6.07 -5.46 -8.16
N LEU A 105 -5.79 -4.18 -8.42
CA LEU A 105 -5.07 -3.25 -7.57
C LEU A 105 -5.83 -1.91 -7.51
N PRO A 106 -6.86 -1.79 -6.66
CA PRO A 106 -7.70 -0.59 -6.60
C PRO A 106 -6.96 0.64 -6.06
N PHE A 107 -5.77 0.45 -5.48
CA PHE A 107 -4.89 1.52 -5.00
C PHE A 107 -3.83 1.95 -6.03
N ALA A 108 -3.88 1.43 -7.26
CA ALA A 108 -2.90 1.76 -8.30
C ALA A 108 -2.83 3.27 -8.57
N ARG A 109 -1.65 3.86 -8.39
CA ARG A 109 -1.39 5.29 -8.62
C ARG A 109 -1.10 5.65 -10.07
N TYR A 110 -0.52 4.70 -10.79
CA TYR A 110 -0.02 4.88 -12.15
C TYR A 110 -0.67 3.91 -13.14
N CYS A 111 -0.78 4.34 -14.40
CA CYS A 111 -1.05 3.45 -15.52
C CYS A 111 0.16 2.52 -15.75
N ILE A 112 -0.02 1.45 -16.53
CA ILE A 112 1.05 0.46 -16.80
C ILE A 112 2.30 1.12 -17.40
N GLY A 113 2.14 2.06 -18.33
CA GLY A 113 3.28 2.76 -18.95
C GLY A 113 4.08 3.57 -17.94
N CYS A 114 3.38 4.39 -17.14
CA CYS A 114 4.01 5.20 -16.11
C CYS A 114 4.62 4.35 -14.98
N GLN A 115 3.98 3.23 -14.61
CA GLN A 115 4.51 2.29 -13.64
C GLN A 115 5.85 1.72 -14.11
N ARG A 116 5.93 1.24 -15.35
CA ARG A 116 7.17 0.68 -15.91
C ARG A 116 8.31 1.69 -15.94
N ALA A 117 7.99 2.94 -16.27
CA ALA A 117 8.98 4.02 -16.26
C ALA A 117 9.52 4.26 -14.84
N VAL A 118 8.64 4.33 -13.82
CA VAL A 118 9.07 4.47 -12.41
C VAL A 118 9.94 3.28 -11.97
N GLU A 119 9.56 2.05 -12.32
CA GLU A 119 10.33 0.84 -11.99
C GLU A 119 11.71 0.83 -12.66
N GLU A 120 11.81 1.32 -13.89
CA GLU A 120 13.08 1.48 -14.59
C GLU A 120 13.96 2.57 -13.96
N GLU A 121 13.38 3.71 -13.61
CA GLU A 121 14.05 4.80 -12.90
C GLU A 121 14.61 4.31 -11.56
N GLU A 122 13.81 3.61 -10.74
CA GLU A 122 14.24 2.99 -9.48
C GLU A 122 15.37 1.96 -9.70
N ARG A 123 15.28 1.13 -10.76
CA ARG A 123 16.34 0.15 -11.10
C ARG A 123 17.66 0.83 -11.48
N THR A 124 17.60 1.92 -12.24
CA THR A 124 18.80 2.66 -12.67
C THR A 124 19.43 3.48 -11.55
N ALA A 125 18.65 3.92 -10.56
CA ALA A 125 19.13 4.69 -9.43
C ALA A 125 19.75 3.83 -8.31
N ALA A 126 19.43 2.53 -8.27
CA ALA A 126 19.95 1.58 -7.28
C ALA A 126 21.24 0.86 -7.71
N GLY A 127 21.70 1.09 -8.95
CA GLY A 127 22.97 0.58 -9.49
C GLY A 127 24.06 1.63 -9.49
#